data_AF-A0A2T5X7K4-F1
#
_entry.id   AF-A0A2T5X7K4-F1
#
_cell.length_a   1.000
_cell.length_b   1.000
_cell.length_c   1.000
_cell.angle_alpha   90.00
_cell.angle_beta   90.00
_cell.angle_gamma   90.00
#
_symmetry.space_group_name_H-M   'P 1'
#
loop_
_entity.id
_entity.type
_entity.pdbx_description
1 polymer ?
#
loop_
_entity_poly.entity_id
_entity_poly.type
_entity_poly.pdbx_seq_one_letter_code
_entity_poly.pdbx_strand_id
1 'polypeptide(L)'
;MTTTFPRIAAIALIALSLTGCASGVPTETTNVISGNDILTADLSADLTARGVVLAAVLLVAGDIEVAVSNGTVTPAEVDAAQKAIDEGTLDLWRQRAEAE
;
A
#
# COMPACT_ATOMS: atom_id res chain seq x y z
N MET A 1 -0.14 -55.94 19.58
CA MET A 1 -0.67 -56.85 18.54
C MET A 1 -2.12 -56.46 18.29
N THR A 2 -2.66 -56.14 17.12
CA THR A 2 -2.21 -55.87 15.74
C THR A 2 -3.48 -55.35 15.04
N THR A 3 -3.39 -54.32 14.17
CA THR A 3 -4.33 -53.94 13.05
C THR A 3 -5.79 -53.57 13.40
N THR A 4 -6.42 -52.50 12.89
CA THR A 4 -6.60 -52.10 11.47
C THR A 4 -7.10 -50.66 11.38
N PHE A 5 -6.46 -49.82 10.57
CA PHE A 5 -6.97 -48.51 10.14
C PHE A 5 -7.87 -48.68 8.91
N PRO A 6 -9.05 -48.05 8.86
CA PRO A 6 -9.64 -47.61 7.60
C PRO A 6 -9.42 -46.11 7.41
N ARG A 7 -8.53 -45.78 6.47
CA ARG A 7 -8.50 -44.47 5.80
C ARG A 7 -9.83 -44.29 5.07
N ILE A 8 -10.65 -43.32 5.49
CA ILE A 8 -11.71 -42.77 4.64
C ILE A 8 -11.55 -41.26 4.68
N ALA A 9 -10.95 -40.75 3.60
CA ALA A 9 -10.98 -39.36 3.24
C ALA A 9 -12.44 -38.97 2.98
N ALA A 10 -12.99 -38.09 3.81
CA ALA A 10 -14.24 -37.40 3.54
C ALA A 10 -13.92 -35.93 3.31
N ILE A 11 -13.72 -35.58 2.04
CA ILE A 11 -13.74 -34.21 1.56
C ILE A 11 -15.20 -33.76 1.64
N ALA A 12 -15.56 -33.04 2.70
CA ALA A 12 -16.82 -32.34 2.81
C ALA A 12 -16.57 -30.87 2.45
N LEU A 13 -16.73 -30.56 1.16
CA LEU A 13 -17.01 -29.23 0.65
C LEU A 13 -18.36 -28.73 1.20
N ILE A 14 -18.56 -27.40 1.18
CA ILE A 14 -19.81 -26.63 1.39
C ILE A 14 -20.00 -26.18 2.87
N ALA A 15 -20.14 -24.91 3.24
CA ALA A 15 -20.40 -23.66 2.52
C ALA A 15 -19.68 -22.49 3.21
N LEU A 16 -18.94 -21.67 2.45
CA LEU A 16 -18.64 -20.30 2.87
C LEU A 16 -19.94 -19.50 2.70
N SER A 17 -20.68 -19.30 3.79
CA SER A 17 -21.65 -18.23 3.86
C SER A 17 -20.87 -16.90 3.92
N LEU A 18 -20.72 -16.25 2.76
CA LEU A 18 -20.33 -14.85 2.68
C LEU A 18 -21.43 -14.01 3.32
N THR A 19 -21.31 -13.80 4.62
CA THR A 19 -22.15 -12.87 5.35
C THR A 19 -21.71 -11.45 5.03
N GLY A 20 -22.55 -10.76 4.26
CA GLY A 20 -22.74 -9.32 4.37
C GLY A 20 -21.73 -8.44 3.64
N CYS A 21 -21.98 -8.17 2.37
CA CYS A 21 -21.66 -6.87 1.77
C CYS A 21 -22.53 -5.80 2.45
N ALA A 22 -22.16 -5.38 3.66
CA ALA A 22 -22.54 -4.06 4.13
C ALA A 22 -21.60 -3.09 3.41
N SER A 23 -22.09 -2.45 2.36
CA SER A 23 -21.48 -1.23 1.83
C SER A 23 -21.67 -0.11 2.86
N GLY A 24 -21.01 -0.25 4.02
CA GLY A 24 -20.68 0.89 4.84
C GLY A 24 -19.63 1.64 4.04
N VAL A 25 -20.02 2.75 3.42
CA VAL A 25 -19.03 3.73 2.96
C VAL A 25 -18.37 4.23 4.24
N PRO A 26 -17.11 3.88 4.55
CA PRO A 26 -16.42 4.60 5.59
C PRO A 26 -16.39 6.04 5.12
N THR A 27 -17.13 6.91 5.81
CA THR A 27 -16.90 8.36 5.73
C THR A 27 -15.66 8.64 6.57
N GLU A 28 -14.56 8.01 6.18
CA GLU A 28 -13.25 8.51 6.51
C GLU A 28 -13.13 9.74 5.62
N THR A 29 -13.02 10.92 6.22
CA THR A 29 -12.44 12.07 5.54
C THR A 29 -10.98 11.74 5.28
N THR A 30 -10.72 10.77 4.41
CA THR A 30 -9.44 10.64 3.76
C THR A 30 -9.31 11.92 2.97
N ASN A 31 -8.37 12.77 3.37
CA ASN A 31 -7.89 13.82 2.49
C ASN A 31 -7.22 13.06 1.32
N VAL A 32 -8.05 12.60 0.39
CA VAL A 32 -7.63 12.06 -0.88
C VAL A 32 -7.10 13.29 -1.57
N ILE A 33 -5.78 13.49 -1.46
CA ILE A 33 -5.05 14.38 -2.35
C ILE A 33 -5.40 13.85 -3.73
N SER A 34 -6.41 14.45 -4.34
CA SER A 34 -6.89 14.07 -5.67
C SER A 34 -5.70 14.25 -6.61
N GLY A 35 -5.58 13.49 -7.70
CA GLY A 35 -4.34 13.51 -8.51
C GLY A 35 -3.85 14.92 -8.91
N ASN A 36 -4.76 15.87 -9.05
CA ASN A 36 -4.42 17.28 -9.29
C ASN A 36 -3.82 17.99 -8.06
N ASP A 37 -4.26 17.66 -6.85
CA ASP A 37 -3.70 18.19 -5.61
C ASP A 37 -2.26 17.70 -5.40
N ILE A 38 -1.84 16.53 -5.91
CA ILE A 38 -0.46 16.05 -5.74
C ILE A 38 0.54 17.04 -6.35
N LEU A 39 0.22 17.67 -7.47
CA LEU A 39 1.10 18.59 -8.16
C LEU A 39 1.20 19.97 -7.47
N THR A 40 0.15 20.39 -6.77
CA THR A 40 0.05 21.74 -6.18
C THR A 40 -0.04 21.76 -4.66
N ALA A 41 -0.11 20.60 -4.01
CA ALA A 41 -0.27 20.50 -2.56
C ALA A 41 0.95 21.04 -1.84
N ASP A 42 0.70 21.77 -0.77
CA ASP A 42 1.71 22.09 0.23
C ASP A 42 2.06 20.78 0.95
N LEU A 43 3.28 20.28 0.72
CA LEU A 43 3.75 19.07 1.38
C LEU A 43 4.28 19.45 2.76
N SER A 44 4.06 18.56 3.73
CA SER A 44 4.70 18.69 5.03
C SER A 44 6.23 18.64 4.88
N ALA A 45 6.96 19.28 5.80
CA ALA A 45 8.42 19.42 5.71
C ALA A 45 9.19 18.08 5.61
N ASP A 46 8.56 16.98 6.05
CA ASP A 46 9.12 15.64 6.04
C ASP A 46 8.78 14.83 4.78
N LEU A 47 8.18 15.46 3.77
CA LEU A 47 7.66 14.81 2.58
C LEU A 47 8.09 15.55 1.32
N THR A 48 8.89 14.89 0.48
CA THR A 48 9.36 15.44 -0.80
C THR A 48 8.86 14.59 -1.96
N ALA A 49 8.57 15.20 -3.11
CA ALA A 49 8.13 14.41 -4.27
C ALA A 49 9.22 13.44 -4.74
N ARG A 50 10.48 13.87 -4.69
CA ARG A 50 11.65 13.03 -4.99
C ARG A 50 11.76 11.84 -4.04
N GLY A 51 11.53 12.06 -2.74
CA GLY A 51 11.55 10.99 -1.74
C GLY A 51 10.40 10.00 -1.88
N VAL A 52 9.20 10.46 -2.25
CA VAL A 52 8.06 9.57 -2.57
C VAL A 52 8.37 8.67 -3.76
N VAL A 53 8.95 9.22 -4.84
CA VAL A 53 9.35 8.41 -6.00
C VAL A 53 10.44 7.40 -5.63
N LEU A 54 11.44 7.81 -4.83
CA LEU A 54 12.49 6.93 -4.35
C LEU A 54 11.93 5.81 -3.46
N ALA A 55 11.03 6.15 -2.54
CA ALA A 55 10.35 5.19 -1.66
C ALA A 55 9.54 4.16 -2.47
N ALA A 56 8.87 4.59 -3.55
CA ALA A 56 8.16 3.67 -4.45
C ALA A 56 9.10 2.65 -5.11
N VAL A 57 10.29 3.09 -5.55
CA VAL A 57 11.30 2.17 -6.10
C VAL A 57 11.82 1.20 -5.03
N LEU A 58 12.07 1.70 -3.82
CA LEU A 58 12.56 0.89 -2.70
C LEU A 58 11.54 -0.14 -2.21
N LEU A 59 10.24 0.18 -2.28
CA LEU A 59 9.16 -0.77 -2.00
C LEU A 59 9.18 -1.94 -2.99
N VAL A 60 9.41 -1.66 -4.28
CA VAL A 60 9.53 -2.71 -5.31
C VAL A 60 10.83 -3.49 -5.17
N ALA A 61 11.93 -2.82 -4.81
CA ALA A 61 13.23 -3.45 -4.58
C ALA A 61 13.27 -4.32 -3.31
N GLY A 62 12.39 -4.05 -2.33
CA GLY A 62 12.34 -4.74 -1.04
C GLY A 62 13.31 -4.19 0.00
N ASP A 63 13.92 -3.02 -0.24
CA ASP A 63 14.96 -2.42 0.62
C ASP A 63 14.44 -1.27 1.50
N ILE A 64 13.12 -1.13 1.63
CA ILE A 64 12.48 0.01 2.30
C ILE A 64 12.86 0.16 3.77
N GLU A 65 12.96 -0.96 4.51
CA GLU A 65 13.30 -0.96 5.94
C GLU A 65 14.70 -0.40 6.18
N VAL A 66 15.65 -0.78 5.33
CA VAL A 66 17.04 -0.29 5.37
C VAL A 66 17.08 1.19 5.01
N ALA A 67 16.33 1.61 3.99
CA ALA A 67 16.30 2.99 3.54
C ALA A 67 15.69 3.94 4.60
N VAL A 68 14.63 3.52 5.28
CA VAL A 68 14.05 4.27 6.40
C VAL A 68 15.04 4.33 7.58
N SER A 69 15.67 3.21 7.93
CA SER A 69 16.65 3.18 9.02
C SER A 69 17.88 4.07 8.75
N ASN A 70 18.26 4.24 7.50
CA ASN A 70 19.37 5.10 7.09
C ASN A 70 18.95 6.57 6.89
N GLY A 71 17.67 6.90 7.05
CA GLY A 71 17.13 8.23 6.77
C GLY A 71 17.18 8.63 5.29
N THR A 72 17.28 7.66 4.39
CA THR A 72 17.27 7.89 2.93
C THR A 72 15.89 8.28 2.43
N VAL A 73 14.85 7.75 3.08
CA VAL A 73 13.45 8.13 2.91
C VAL A 73 12.78 8.24 4.27
N THR A 74 11.81 9.12 4.41
CA THR A 74 11.03 9.24 5.66
C THR A 74 9.86 8.26 5.66
N PRO A 75 9.33 7.85 6.84
CA PRO A 75 8.11 7.04 6.91
C PRO A 75 6.93 7.68 6.16
N ALA A 76 6.82 9.01 6.19
CA ALA A 76 5.77 9.75 5.50
C ALA A 76 5.88 9.63 3.97
N GLU A 77 7.10 9.59 3.43
CA GLU A 77 7.34 9.35 2.01
C GLU A 77 7.00 7.92 1.60
N VAL A 78 7.23 6.94 2.48
CA VAL A 78 6.83 5.54 2.26
C VAL A 78 5.31 5.42 2.21
N ASP A 79 4.60 6.03 3.17
CA ASP A 79 3.14 5.99 3.21
C ASP A 79 2.52 6.66 1.96
N ALA A 80 3.07 7.80 1.54
CA ALA A 80 2.64 8.48 0.32
C ALA A 80 2.98 7.67 -0.95
N ALA A 81 4.12 6.98 -0.98
CA ALA A 81 4.49 6.12 -2.10
C ALA A 81 3.57 4.90 -2.22
N GLN A 82 3.24 4.26 -1.09
CA GLN A 82 2.30 3.14 -1.07
C GLN A 82 0.93 3.58 -1.59
N LYS A 83 0.43 4.71 -1.09
CA LYS A 83 -0.83 5.31 -1.57
C LYS A 83 -0.77 5.64 -3.06
N ALA A 84 0.34 6.18 -3.55
CA ALA A 84 0.50 6.52 -4.96
C ALA A 84 0.53 5.28 -5.88
N ILE A 85 1.06 4.16 -5.40
CA ILE A 85 1.02 2.88 -6.10
C ILE A 85 -0.42 2.35 -6.15
N ASP A 86 -1.10 2.35 -5.00
CA ASP A 86 -2.47 1.84 -4.87
C ASP A 86 -3.47 2.64 -5.71
N GLU A 87 -3.30 3.96 -5.77
CA GLU A 87 -4.15 4.88 -6.54
C GLU A 87 -3.69 5.07 -8.00
N GLY A 88 -2.54 4.51 -8.39
CA GLY A 88 -1.97 4.68 -9.74
C GLY A 88 -1.53 6.12 -10.06
N THR A 89 -1.19 6.91 -9.04
CA THR A 89 -0.84 8.34 -9.14
C THR A 89 0.68 8.60 -9.08
N LEU A 90 1.52 7.55 -9.09
CA LEU A 90 2.98 7.67 -9.01
C LEU A 90 3.59 8.55 -10.13
N ASP A 91 2.96 8.59 -11.31
CA ASP A 91 3.40 9.45 -12.42
C ASP A 91 3.30 10.94 -12.08
N LEU A 92 2.30 11.34 -11.29
CA LEU A 92 2.11 12.72 -10.85
C LEU A 92 3.20 13.12 -9.84
N TRP A 93 3.57 12.20 -8.94
CA TRP A 93 4.70 12.39 -8.05
C TRP A 93 6.02 12.52 -8.82
N ARG A 94 6.22 11.75 -9.89
CA ARG A 94 7.38 11.90 -10.79
C ARG A 94 7.39 13.27 -11.45
N GLN A 95 6.26 13.70 -12.04
CA GLN A 95 6.16 15.00 -12.69
C GLN A 95 6.49 16.15 -11.73
N ARG A 96 5.99 16.09 -10.49
CA ARG A 96 6.33 17.06 -9.46
C ARG A 96 7.81 17.01 -9.09
N ALA A 97 8.37 15.82 -8.90
CA ALA A 97 9.78 15.62 -8.57
C ALA A 97 10.75 16.16 -9.63
N GLU A 98 10.32 16.24 -10.89
CA GLU A 98 11.08 16.85 -12.00
C GLU A 98 10.95 18.38 -12.05
N ALA A 99 9.90 18.94 -11.43
CA ALA A 99 9.65 20.38 -11.36
C ALA A 99 10.26 21.05 -10.11
N GLU A 100 10.62 20.25 -9.10
CA GLU A 100 11.40 20.64 -7.91
C GLU A 100 12.91 20.73 -8.21
#